data_AF-A0A8T3PH36-F1
#
_entry.id   AF-A0A8T3PH36-F1
#
_cell.length_a   1.000
_cell.length_b   1.000
_cell.length_c   1.000
_cell.angle_alpha   90.00
_cell.angle_beta   90.00
_cell.angle_gamma   90.00
#
_symmetry.space_group_name_H-M   'P 1'
#
loop_
_entity.id
_entity.type
_entity.pdbx_description
1 polymer ?
#
loop_
_entity_poly.entity_id
_entity_poly.type
_entity_poly.pdbx_seq_one_letter_code
_entity_poly.pdbx_strand_id
1 'polypeptide(L)'
;MTIERARRKAVLTNTAREPVAIPVEPPPAPTPEAVEFVRFCYRRSGVTWPALYDEMCAVAARGTFRGLEYEGLSDLGISFALPELPRLAQVVQRVVEEERAARPTIATTGWRLKTAATV
;
A
#
# COMPACT_ATOMS: atom_id res chain seq x y z
N MET A 1 -71.49 -1.41 -5.54
CA MET A 1 -70.80 -0.56 -4.54
C MET A 1 -69.39 -1.07 -4.39
N THR A 2 -68.46 -0.25 -4.87
CA THR A 2 -67.02 -0.47 -5.04
C THR A 2 -66.30 -0.36 -3.69
N ILE A 3 -65.54 -1.39 -3.28
CA ILE A 3 -64.48 -1.23 -2.27
C ILE A 3 -63.25 -2.01 -2.76
N GLU A 4 -62.42 -1.26 -3.48
CA GLU A 4 -61.06 -1.57 -3.86
C GLU A 4 -60.11 -1.22 -2.71
N ARG A 5 -58.84 -1.65 -2.82
CA ARG A 5 -57.65 -1.23 -2.05
C ARG A 5 -57.41 -1.95 -0.71
N ALA A 6 -56.21 -2.36 -0.35
CA ALA A 6 -54.91 -2.21 -0.99
C ALA A 6 -53.94 -3.21 -0.37
N ARG A 7 -53.08 -3.75 -1.23
CA ARG A 7 -51.85 -4.47 -0.89
C ARG A 7 -51.05 -3.67 0.14
N ARG A 8 -50.87 -4.22 1.34
CA ARG A 8 -49.85 -3.78 2.28
C ARG A 8 -48.48 -4.17 1.74
N LYS A 9 -47.85 -3.30 0.95
CA LYS A 9 -46.39 -3.25 0.85
C LYS A 9 -45.96 -1.93 1.47
N ALA A 10 -45.52 -2.02 2.72
CA ALA A 10 -44.80 -0.93 3.37
C ALA A 10 -43.58 -0.61 2.51
N VAL A 11 -43.66 0.54 1.87
CA VAL A 11 -42.59 1.14 1.08
C VAL A 11 -41.52 1.57 2.07
N LEU A 12 -40.42 0.80 2.14
CA LEU A 12 -39.13 1.26 2.63
C LEU A 12 -38.58 2.25 1.61
N THR A 13 -39.09 3.49 1.62
CA THR A 13 -38.41 4.60 0.95
C THR A 13 -37.22 5.00 1.81
N ASN A 14 -36.13 4.25 1.65
CA ASN A 14 -34.80 4.75 1.92
C ASN A 14 -34.58 5.88 0.91
N THR A 15 -34.70 7.12 1.36
CA THR A 15 -34.26 8.30 0.61
C THR A 15 -32.78 8.09 0.33
N ALA A 16 -32.47 7.66 -0.90
CA ALA A 16 -31.13 7.58 -1.43
C ALA A 16 -30.55 8.99 -1.38
N ARG A 17 -29.80 9.27 -0.32
CA ARG A 17 -28.95 10.44 -0.22
C ARG A 17 -27.92 10.27 -1.34
N GLU A 18 -28.07 11.02 -2.42
CA GLU A 18 -27.07 11.06 -3.48
C GLU A 18 -25.71 11.34 -2.85
N PRO A 19 -24.67 10.54 -3.16
CA PRO A 19 -23.34 10.83 -2.66
C PRO A 19 -22.93 12.18 -3.24
N VAL A 20 -22.84 13.20 -2.39
CA VAL A 20 -22.20 14.46 -2.73
C VAL A 20 -20.76 14.12 -3.06
N ALA A 21 -20.44 14.05 -4.34
CA ALA A 21 -19.08 13.92 -4.83
C ALA A 21 -18.39 15.24 -4.49
N ILE A 22 -17.79 15.31 -3.30
CA ILE A 22 -16.80 16.35 -3.00
C ILE A 22 -15.72 16.19 -4.07
N PRO A 23 -15.36 17.25 -4.81
CA PRO A 23 -14.17 17.24 -5.64
C PRO A 23 -12.97 17.05 -4.71
N VAL A 24 -12.62 15.79 -4.45
CA VAL A 24 -11.37 15.45 -3.79
C VAL A 24 -10.33 15.62 -4.88
N GLU A 25 -9.61 16.75 -4.87
CA GLU A 25 -8.42 16.89 -5.69
C GLU A 25 -7.55 15.65 -5.44
N PRO A 26 -7.12 14.94 -6.49
CA PRO A 26 -6.28 13.77 -6.32
C PRO A 26 -5.05 14.24 -5.54
N PRO A 27 -4.78 13.65 -4.37
CA PRO A 27 -3.69 14.13 -3.55
C PRO A 27 -2.37 13.99 -4.33
N PRO A 28 -1.40 14.88 -4.10
CA PRO A 28 -0.20 14.98 -4.93
C PRO A 28 0.52 13.64 -5.06
N ALA A 29 1.16 13.38 -6.20
CA ALA A 29 1.94 12.15 -6.36
C ALA A 29 2.97 12.00 -5.22
N PRO A 30 3.24 10.79 -4.72
CA PRO A 30 4.24 10.58 -3.68
C PRO A 30 5.59 11.13 -4.19
N THR A 31 6.31 11.82 -3.31
CA THR A 31 7.65 12.34 -3.64
C THR A 31 8.59 11.18 -4.03
N PRO A 32 9.64 11.45 -4.82
CA PRO A 32 10.68 10.46 -5.09
C PRO A 32 11.26 9.83 -3.81
N GLU A 33 11.40 10.63 -2.76
CA GLU A 33 11.89 10.20 -1.44
C GLU A 33 10.90 9.26 -0.74
N ALA A 34 9.60 9.52 -0.83
CA ALA A 34 8.56 8.62 -0.36
C ALA A 34 8.58 7.27 -1.08
N VAL A 35 8.79 7.28 -2.40
CA VAL A 35 8.96 6.05 -3.18
C VAL A 35 10.22 5.29 -2.74
N GLU A 36 11.32 6.00 -2.49
CA GLU A 36 12.56 5.39 -2.05
C GLU A 36 12.46 4.78 -0.65
N PHE A 37 11.69 5.40 0.26
CA PHE A 37 11.35 4.82 1.56
C PHE A 37 10.65 3.46 1.40
N VAL A 38 9.64 3.38 0.54
CA VAL A 38 8.91 2.13 0.29
C VAL A 38 9.84 1.06 -0.32
N ARG A 39 10.69 1.44 -1.28
CA ARG A 39 11.72 0.54 -1.86
C ARG A 39 12.70 0.05 -0.80
N PHE A 40 13.13 0.91 0.11
CA PHE A 40 14.00 0.54 1.21
C PHE A 40 13.37 -0.54 2.10
N CYS A 41 12.12 -0.34 2.55
CA CYS A 41 11.39 -1.32 3.35
C CYS A 41 11.20 -2.64 2.59
N TYR A 42 10.86 -2.58 1.30
CA TYR A 42 10.68 -3.78 0.48
C TYR A 42 11.98 -4.56 0.28
N ARG A 43 13.09 -3.90 -0.02
CA ARG A 43 14.40 -4.57 -0.22
C ARG A 43 14.93 -5.21 1.07
N ARG A 44 14.66 -4.61 2.23
CA ARG A 44 15.11 -5.12 3.54
C ARG A 44 14.37 -6.38 3.98
N SER A 45 13.07 -6.44 3.74
CA SER A 45 12.19 -7.51 4.24
C SER A 45 11.85 -8.56 3.19
N GLY A 46 11.77 -8.16 1.91
CA GLY A 46 11.31 -8.99 0.80
C GLY A 46 9.82 -9.37 0.85
N VAL A 47 9.07 -8.89 1.85
CA VAL A 47 7.65 -9.21 2.04
C VAL A 47 6.75 -8.29 1.21
N THR A 48 5.54 -8.74 0.93
CA THR A 48 4.52 -7.92 0.25
C THR A 48 3.54 -7.31 1.23
N TRP A 49 2.67 -6.44 0.73
CA TRP A 49 1.46 -6.05 1.43
C TRP A 49 0.65 -7.30 1.88
N PRO A 50 0.04 -7.33 3.07
CA PRO A 50 0.02 -6.27 4.09
C PRO A 50 1.23 -6.28 5.04
N ALA A 51 2.05 -7.33 5.11
CA ALA A 51 3.18 -7.38 6.06
C ALA A 51 4.22 -6.26 5.84
N LEU A 52 4.35 -5.75 4.61
CA LEU A 52 5.19 -4.59 4.31
C LEU A 52 4.71 -3.32 5.03
N TYR A 53 3.41 -3.22 5.36
CA TYR A 53 2.88 -2.13 6.18
C TYR A 53 3.52 -2.09 7.57
N ASP A 54 3.53 -3.24 8.25
CA ASP A 54 4.09 -3.36 9.60
C ASP A 54 5.60 -3.05 9.61
N GLU A 55 6.29 -3.48 8.56
CA GLU A 55 7.71 -3.17 8.36
C GLU A 55 7.94 -1.65 8.16
N MET A 56 7.12 -0.97 7.37
CA MET A 56 7.20 0.50 7.23
C MET A 56 6.94 1.21 8.56
N CYS A 57 5.96 0.76 9.35
CA CYS A 57 5.71 1.26 10.70
C CYS A 57 6.92 1.04 11.62
N ALA A 58 7.54 -0.13 11.57
CA ALA A 58 8.72 -0.45 12.38
C ALA A 58 9.94 0.41 12.01
N VAL A 59 10.14 0.69 10.71
CA VAL A 59 11.22 1.58 10.23
C VAL A 59 10.96 3.02 10.66
N ALA A 60 9.72 3.50 10.51
CA ALA A 60 9.31 4.85 10.92
C ALA A 60 9.47 5.06 12.43
N ALA A 61 9.01 4.11 13.24
CA ALA A 61 9.13 4.17 14.70
C ALA A 61 10.59 4.20 15.21
N ARG A 62 11.55 3.81 14.38
CA ARG A 62 12.98 3.73 14.72
C ARG A 62 13.81 4.77 13.97
N GLY A 63 13.22 5.60 13.12
CA GLY A 63 13.94 6.52 12.25
C GLY A 63 14.98 5.85 11.34
N THR A 64 14.80 4.56 11.00
CA THR A 64 15.90 3.80 10.36
C THR A 64 16.19 4.27 8.94
N PHE A 65 15.20 4.85 8.26
CA PHE A 65 15.39 5.46 6.96
C PHE A 65 15.78 6.94 7.12
N ARG A 66 17.09 7.23 7.03
CA ARG A 66 17.66 8.60 7.05
C ARG A 66 17.30 9.43 8.31
N GLY A 67 16.95 8.79 9.42
CA GLY A 67 16.48 9.48 10.62
C GLY A 67 15.02 9.95 10.54
N LEU A 68 14.28 9.60 9.50
CA LEU A 68 12.89 10.02 9.32
C LEU A 68 11.93 9.14 10.13
N GLU A 69 11.21 9.81 11.03
CA GLU A 69 10.11 9.25 11.79
C GLU A 69 8.76 9.59 11.10
N TYR A 70 7.63 9.35 11.77
CA TYR A 70 6.30 9.48 11.18
C TYR A 70 6.02 10.86 10.57
N GLU A 71 6.37 11.93 11.29
CA GLU A 71 6.16 13.31 10.86
C GLU A 71 6.98 13.62 9.59
N GLY A 72 8.26 13.26 9.60
CA GLY A 72 9.14 13.47 8.45
C GLY A 72 8.72 12.66 7.22
N LEU A 73 8.15 11.47 7.40
CA LEU A 73 7.57 10.68 6.31
C LEU A 73 6.25 11.27 5.80
N SER A 74 5.44 11.86 6.69
CA SER A 74 4.21 12.55 6.33
C SER A 74 4.49 13.77 5.44
N ASP A 75 5.55 14.53 5.74
CA ASP A 75 5.99 15.66 4.92
C ASP A 75 6.41 15.22 3.50
N LEU A 76 6.89 13.99 3.35
CA LEU A 76 7.22 13.38 2.05
C LEU A 76 5.99 12.79 1.34
N GLY A 77 4.82 12.78 1.98
CA GLY A 77 3.58 12.24 1.45
C GLY A 77 3.30 10.77 1.80
N ILE A 78 3.99 10.22 2.81
CA ILE A 78 3.69 8.91 3.39
C ILE A 78 2.94 9.10 4.71
N SER A 79 1.64 8.82 4.69
CA SER A 79 0.81 8.84 5.89
C SER A 79 0.31 7.43 6.21
N PHE A 80 0.42 7.06 7.49
CA PHE A 80 -0.09 5.80 8.04
C PHE A 80 -1.51 5.94 8.60
N ALA A 81 -2.16 7.09 8.39
CA ALA A 81 -3.53 7.31 8.81
C ALA A 81 -4.48 6.39 8.02
N LEU A 82 -5.49 5.84 8.70
CA LEU A 82 -6.53 4.98 8.10
C LEU A 82 -7.10 5.50 6.75
N PRO A 83 -7.48 6.80 6.60
CA PRO A 83 -7.99 7.30 5.32
C PRO A 83 -6.94 7.28 4.18
N GLU A 84 -5.65 7.31 4.50
CA GLU A 84 -4.56 7.31 3.52
C GLU A 84 -4.07 5.89 3.16
N LEU A 85 -4.48 4.85 3.92
CA LEU A 85 -4.05 3.47 3.68
C LEU A 85 -4.34 2.95 2.26
N PRO A 86 -5.51 3.22 1.64
CA PRO A 86 -5.77 2.77 0.27
C PRO A 86 -4.75 3.35 -0.73
N ARG A 87 -4.39 4.62 -0.56
CA ARG A 87 -3.41 5.30 -1.40
C ARG A 87 -2.01 4.77 -1.14
N LEU A 88 -1.63 4.60 0.13
CA LEU A 88 -0.35 4.00 0.51
C LEU A 88 -0.20 2.60 -0.10
N ALA A 89 -1.25 1.77 -0.06
CA ALA A 89 -1.26 0.45 -0.66
C ALA A 89 -1.02 0.50 -2.18
N GLN A 90 -1.61 1.47 -2.90
CA GLN A 90 -1.37 1.65 -4.34
C GLN A 90 0.10 2.00 -4.65
N VAL A 91 0.69 2.91 -3.86
CA VAL A 91 2.11 3.27 -4.00
C VAL A 91 2.99 2.05 -3.76
N VAL A 92 2.70 1.29 -2.70
CA VAL A 92 3.42 0.05 -2.36
C VAL A 92 3.33 -0.98 -3.48
N GLN A 93 2.13 -1.24 -4.01
CA GLN A 93 1.95 -2.21 -5.10
C GLN A 93 2.77 -1.84 -6.33
N ARG A 94 2.70 -0.57 -6.77
CA ARG A 94 3.48 -0.07 -7.90
C ARG A 94 4.99 -0.27 -7.66
N VAL A 95 5.48 0.10 -6.49
CA VAL A 95 6.90 -0.03 -6.14
C VAL A 95 7.35 -1.49 -6.14
N VAL A 96 6.54 -2.40 -5.58
CA VAL A 96 6.85 -3.83 -5.55
C VAL A 96 6.91 -4.42 -6.95
N GLU A 97 6.00 -4.01 -7.84
CA GLU A 97 6.00 -4.42 -9.25
C GLU A 97 7.24 -3.93 -9.99
N GLU A 98 7.59 -2.65 -9.81
CA GLU A 98 8.82 -2.06 -10.36
C GLU A 98 10.08 -2.81 -9.89
N GLU A 99 10.19 -3.09 -8.58
CA GLU A 99 11.34 -3.79 -7.99
C GLU A 99 11.44 -5.24 -8.47
N ARG A 100 10.30 -5.91 -8.70
CA ARG A 100 10.25 -7.26 -9.26
C ARG A 100 10.67 -7.28 -10.72
N ALA A 101 10.23 -6.31 -11.50
CA ALA A 101 10.61 -6.17 -12.91
C ALA A 101 12.09 -5.78 -13.07
N ALA A 102 12.60 -4.95 -12.17
CA ALA A 102 13.99 -4.49 -12.16
C ALA A 102 14.98 -5.56 -11.69
N ARG A 103 14.53 -6.62 -10.98
CA ARG A 103 15.40 -7.71 -10.55
C ARG A 103 15.74 -8.58 -11.76
N PRO A 104 16.98 -8.52 -12.31
CA PRO A 104 17.36 -9.44 -13.36
C PRO A 104 17.24 -10.86 -12.82
N THR A 105 16.63 -11.75 -13.60
CA THR A 105 16.69 -13.19 -13.38
C THR A 105 18.15 -13.57 -13.48
N ILE A 106 18.88 -13.55 -12.37
CA ILE A 106 20.11 -14.33 -12.26
C ILE A 106 19.62 -15.77 -12.28
N ALA A 107 19.42 -16.29 -13.50
CA ALA A 107 19.26 -17.69 -13.74
C ALA A 107 20.41 -18.37 -12.99
N THR A 108 20.05 -19.22 -12.06
CA THR A 108 20.93 -20.04 -11.23
C THR A 108 21.69 -21.04 -12.10
N THR A 109 22.52 -20.57 -13.02
CA THR A 109 23.58 -21.38 -13.61
C THR A 109 24.80 -21.28 -12.71
N GLY A 110 24.93 -22.27 -11.83
CA GLY A 110 26.25 -22.76 -11.43
C GLY A 110 26.86 -22.19 -10.15
N TRP A 111 26.19 -22.34 -8.99
CA TRP A 111 26.94 -22.60 -7.76
C TRP A 111 27.10 -24.13 -7.61
N ARG A 112 28.03 -24.69 -8.36
CA ARG A 112 28.68 -25.97 -8.04
C ARG A 112 30.17 -25.68 -8.00
N LEU A 113 30.57 -24.88 -7.00
CA LEU A 113 31.95 -24.83 -6.58
C LEU A 113 32.21 -26.02 -5.67
N LYS A 114 33.12 -26.86 -6.16
CA LYS A 114 33.66 -28.06 -5.53
C LYS A 114 34.44 -27.62 -4.29
N THR A 115 34.19 -28.24 -3.14
CA THR A 115 35.21 -28.36 -2.09
C THR A 115 35.69 -29.80 -2.10
N ALA A 116 36.68 -30.06 -2.96
CA ALA A 116 37.66 -31.09 -2.66
C ALA A 116 38.70 -30.44 -1.74
N ALA A 117 38.86 -30.96 -0.53
CA ALA A 117 40.09 -30.85 0.26
C ALA A 117 40.09 -31.90 1.38
N THR A 118 40.87 -32.94 1.12
CA THR A 118 41.57 -33.85 2.03
C THR A 118 42.11 -33.17 3.29
N VAL A 119 41.96 -33.81 4.45
CA VAL A 119 43.02 -34.36 5.35
C VAL A 119 42.37 -35.37 6.28
#